data_AF-A0A6C0EJX3-F1
#
_entry.id   AF-A0A6C0EJX3-F1
#
_cell.length_a   1.000
_cell.length_b   1.000
_cell.length_c   1.000
_cell.angle_alpha   90.00
_cell.angle_beta   90.00
_cell.angle_gamma   90.00
#
_symmetry.space_group_name_H-M   'P 1'
#
loop_
_entity.id
_entity.type
_entity.pdbx_description
1 polymer ?
#
loop_
_entity_poly.entity_id
_entity_poly.type
_entity_poly.pdbx_seq_one_letter_code
_entity_poly.pdbx_strand_id
1 'polypeptide(L)' 'MKSYLTINVPNEYTDLFNELIKILTIMVSVNILMYLSDNGKLMSTNYIKLIILILLAIATYWLVVNKLILFNNTD' A
#
# COMPACT_ATOMS: atom_id res chain seq x y z
N MET A 1 13.65 11.99 14.68
CA MET A 1 12.19 11.78 14.86
C MET A 1 12.02 10.48 15.64
N LYS A 2 11.36 10.48 16.81
CA LYS A 2 11.14 9.25 17.59
C LYS A 2 10.06 8.42 16.90
N SER A 3 10.35 7.15 16.59
CA SER A 3 9.34 6.21 16.13
C SER A 3 8.51 5.73 17.31
N TYR A 4 7.18 5.68 17.15
CA TYR A 4 6.27 5.12 18.16
C TYR A 4 6.15 3.60 18.06
N LEU A 5 6.58 2.99 16.95
CA LEU A 5 6.52 1.56 16.68
C LEU A 5 7.72 1.17 15.80
N THR A 6 8.55 0.26 16.30
CA THR A 6 9.69 -0.29 15.53
C THR A 6 9.39 -1.75 15.23
N ILE A 7 9.09 -2.05 13.98
CA ILE A 7 8.90 -3.42 13.49
C ILE A 7 10.21 -3.84 12.87
N ASN A 8 10.78 -4.96 13.32
CA ASN A 8 12.02 -5.48 12.78
C ASN A 8 11.70 -6.30 11.52
N VAL A 9 11.91 -5.69 10.36
CA VAL A 9 11.64 -6.28 9.05
C VAL A 9 13.00 -6.50 8.36
N PRO A 10 13.22 -7.63 7.66
CA PRO A 10 14.43 -7.80 6.86
C PRO A 10 14.61 -6.63 5.89
N ASN A 11 15.83 -6.11 5.77
CA ASN A 11 16.15 -4.93 4.95
C ASN A 11 15.67 -5.08 3.49
N GLU A 12 15.61 -6.30 2.97
CA GLU A 12 15.14 -6.54 1.59
C GLU A 12 13.65 -6.18 1.40
N TYR A 13 12.82 -6.24 2.44
CA TYR A 13 11.39 -5.94 2.33
C TYR A 13 11.03 -4.52 2.80
N THR A 14 11.97 -3.75 3.34
CA THR A 14 11.64 -2.44 3.93
C THR A 14 10.99 -1.51 2.90
N ASP A 15 11.45 -1.56 1.66
CA ASP A 15 10.89 -0.75 0.57
C ASP A 15 9.46 -1.16 0.23
N LEU A 16 9.19 -2.48 0.13
CA LEU A 16 7.84 -3.00 -0.07
C LEU A 16 6.91 -2.57 1.06
N PHE A 17 7.30 -2.75 2.33
CA PHE A 17 6.46 -2.36 3.46
C PHE A 17 6.22 -0.85 3.51
N ASN A 18 7.23 -0.04 3.18
CA ASN A 18 7.08 1.40 3.08
C ASN A 18 6.06 1.79 2.01
N GLU A 19 6.09 1.16 0.83
CA GLU A 19 5.10 1.39 -0.23
C GLU A 19 3.70 0.95 0.18
N LEU A 20 3.56 -0.23 0.78
CA LEU A 20 2.28 -0.74 1.26
C LEU A 20 1.66 0.16 2.33
N ILE A 21 2.46 0.64 3.29
CA ILE A 21 1.99 1.55 4.35
C ILE A 21 1.55 2.90 3.75
N LYS A 22 2.33 3.45 2.80
CA LYS A 22 1.97 4.71 2.12
C LYS A 22 0.63 4.57 1.40
N ILE A 23 0.44 3.51 0.62
CA ILE A 23 -0.79 3.29 -0.14
C ILE A 23 -1.96 2.99 0.79
N LEU A 24 -1.77 2.18 1.83
CA LEU A 24 -2.80 1.92 2.83
C LEU A 24 -3.26 3.21 3.51
N THR A 25 -2.33 4.09 3.87
CA THR A 25 -2.64 5.40 4.47
C THR A 25 -3.51 6.23 3.52
N ILE A 26 -3.14 6.33 2.24
CA ILE A 26 -3.93 7.04 1.23
C ILE A 26 -5.34 6.46 1.13
N MET A 27 -5.49 5.14 1.03
CA MET A 27 -6.80 4.49 0.92
C MET A 27 -7.66 4.72 2.15
N VAL A 28 -7.09 4.65 3.35
CA VAL A 28 -7.82 4.95 4.59
C VAL A 28 -8.28 6.40 4.60
N SER A 29 -7.39 7.36 4.26
CA SER A 29 -7.74 8.78 4.19
C SER A 29 -8.83 9.06 3.16
N VAL A 30 -8.74 8.48 1.97
CA VAL A 30 -9.77 8.61 0.92
C VAL A 30 -11.10 8.06 1.39
N ASN A 31 -11.12 6.89 2.05
CA ASN A 31 -12.36 6.32 2.56
C ASN A 31 -13.03 7.20 3.61
N ILE A 32 -12.24 7.80 4.51
CA ILE A 32 -12.74 8.75 5.52
C ILE A 32 -13.35 9.98 4.84
N LEU A 33 -12.67 10.55 3.84
CA LEU A 33 -13.20 11.70 3.10
C LEU A 33 -14.49 11.36 2.36
N MET A 34 -14.55 10.20 1.72
CA MET A 34 -15.78 9.72 1.06
C MET A 34 -16.92 9.51 2.05
N TYR A 35 -16.63 8.96 3.24
CA TYR A 35 -17.61 8.80 4.31
C TYR A 35 -18.22 10.14 4.74
N LEU A 36 -17.36 11.14 4.95
CA LEU A 36 -17.78 12.49 5.35
C LEU A 36 -18.55 13.25 4.26
N SER A 37 -18.24 12.98 2.99
CA SER A 37 -18.82 13.72 1.87
C SER A 37 -20.24 13.29 1.49
N ASP A 38 -20.62 12.02 1.65
CA ASP A 38 -21.80 11.48 0.96
C ASP A 38 -22.61 10.46 1.77
N ASN A 39 -22.52 10.46 3.10
CA ASN A 39 -23.08 9.40 3.97
C ASN A 39 -22.69 7.98 3.52
N GLY A 40 -21.53 7.85 2.87
CA GLY A 40 -21.02 6.56 2.39
C GLY A 40 -20.84 5.59 3.55
N LYS A 41 -20.70 4.29 3.28
CA LYS A 41 -20.34 3.32 4.33
C LYS A 41 -18.83 3.35 4.57
N LEU A 42 -18.41 3.72 5.78
CA LEU A 42 -17.02 3.64 6.19
C LEU A 42 -16.55 2.18 6.06
N MET A 43 -15.42 1.98 5.38
CA MET A 43 -14.80 0.67 5.18
C MET A 43 -15.79 -0.41 4.74
N SER A 44 -16.64 -0.10 3.75
CA SER A 44 -17.56 -1.10 3.19
C SER A 44 -16.79 -2.35 2.73
N THR A 45 -17.45 -3.51 2.76
CA THR A 45 -16.81 -4.78 2.34
C THR A 45 -16.22 -4.71 0.94
N ASN A 46 -16.85 -3.99 0.01
CA ASN A 46 -16.32 -3.79 -1.34
C ASN A 46 -15.04 -2.94 -1.33
N TYR A 47 -14.98 -1.91 -0.48
CA TYR A 47 -13.80 -1.08 -0.33
C TYR A 47 -12.63 -1.86 0.31
N ILE A 48 -12.91 -2.69 1.31
CA ILE A 48 -11.89 -3.57 1.90
C ILE A 48 -11.35 -4.56 0.87
N LYS A 49 -12.23 -5.18 0.06
CA LYS A 49 -11.81 -6.05 -1.05
C LYS A 49 -10.90 -5.31 -2.03
N LEU A 50 -11.23 -4.06 -2.36
CA LEU A 50 -10.41 -3.21 -3.22
C LEU A 50 -9.02 -2.96 -2.61
N ILE A 51 -8.95 -2.59 -1.32
CA ILE A 51 -7.66 -2.41 -0.62
C ILE A 51 -6.82 -3.68 -0.72
N ILE A 52 -7.41 -4.85 -0.40
CA ILE A 52 -6.69 -6.13 -0.44
C ILE A 52 -6.17 -6.42 -1.86
N LEU A 53 -6.98 -6.20 -2.90
CA LEU A 53 -6.57 -6.39 -4.28
C LEU A 53 -5.41 -5.47 -4.69
N ILE A 54 -5.44 -4.21 -4.26
CA ILE A 54 -4.37 -3.25 -4.52
C ILE A 54 -3.07 -3.67 -3.82
N LEU A 55 -3.14 -4.02 -2.52
CA LEU A 55 -1.96 -4.48 -1.77
C LEU A 55 -1.37 -5.75 -2.38
N LEU A 56 -2.23 -6.68 -2.83
CA LEU A 56 -1.80 -7.89 -3.51
C LEU A 56 -1.13 -7.58 -4.86
N ALA A 57 -1.66 -6.64 -5.64
CA ALA A 57 -1.08 -6.23 -6.91
C ALA A 57 0.32 -5.63 -6.71
N ILE A 58 0.50 -4.76 -5.70
CA ILE A 58 1.81 -4.16 -5.37
C ILE A 58 2.80 -5.23 -4.92
N ALA A 59 2.39 -6.13 -4.02
CA ALA A 59 3.24 -7.23 -3.56
C ALA A 59 3.63 -8.16 -4.73
N THR A 60 2.69 -8.46 -5.64
CA THR A 60 2.95 -9.28 -6.82
C THR A 60 3.91 -8.59 -7.79
N TYR A 61 3.72 -7.29 -8.01
CA TYR A 61 4.65 -6.49 -8.80
C TYR A 61 6.06 -6.57 -8.22
N TRP A 62 6.20 -6.33 -6.91
CA TRP A 62 7.50 -6.31 -6.25
C TRP A 62 8.18 -7.69 -6.23
N LEU A 63 7.43 -8.77 -5.96
CA LEU A 63 7.98 -10.12 -5.84
C LEU A 63 8.31 -10.77 -7.20
N VAL A 64 7.45 -10.54 -8.20
CA VAL A 64 7.49 -11.26 -9.48
C VAL A 64 7.94 -10.34 -10.60
N VAL A 65 7.27 -9.20 -10.79
CA VAL A 65 7.48 -8.34 -11.95
C VAL A 65 8.80 -7.57 -11.88
N ASN A 66 9.19 -7.08 -10.69
CA ASN A 66 10.45 -6.37 -10.49
C ASN A 66 11.69 -7.25 -10.78
N LYS A 67 11.53 -8.58 -10.72
CA LYS A 67 12.58 -9.53 -11.11
C LYS A 67 12.57 -9.87 -12.60
N LEU A 68 11.46 -9.62 -13.29
CA LEU A 68 11.27 -9.91 -14.71
C LEU A 68 11.55 -8.68 -15.59
N ILE A 69 11.28 -7.48 -15.10
CA ILE A 69 11.42 -6.22 -15.84
C ILE A 69 12.51 -5.38 -15.17
N LEU A 70 13.71 -5.41 -15.73
CA LEU A 70 14.81 -4.53 -15.33
C LEU A 70 14.72 -3.25 -16.15
N PHE A 71 14.37 -2.14 -15.49
CA PHE A 71 14.44 -0.82 -16.11
C PHE A 71 15.90 -0.35 -16.08
N ASN A 72 16.58 -0.44 -17.22
CA ASN A 72 17.93 0.09 -17.36
C ASN A 72 17.82 1.58 -17.72
N ASN A 73 18.03 2.45 -16.73
CA ASN A 73 18.19 3.88 -16.99
C ASN A 73 19.57 4.09 -17.62
N THR A 74 19.61 4.37 -18.91
CA THR A 74 20.80 4.89 -19.58
C THR A 74 20.91 6.38 -19.28
N ASP A 75 21.66 6.72 -18.24
CA ASP A 75 22.31 8.03 -18.10
C ASP A 75 23.77 7.91 -18.57
#